data_AF-A0A428SFE6-F1
#
_entry.id   AF-A0A428SFE6-F1
#
_cell.length_a   1.000
_cell.length_b   1.000
_cell.length_c   1.000
_cell.angle_alpha   90.00
_cell.angle_beta   90.00
_cell.angle_gamma   90.00
#
_symmetry.space_group_name_H-M   'P 1'
#
loop_
_entity.id
_entity.type
_entity.pdbx_description
1 polymer ?
#
loop_
_entity_poly.entity_id
_entity_poly.type
_entity_poly.pdbx_seq_one_letter_code
_entity_poly.pdbx_strand_id
1 'polypeptide(L)'
;MIFSRQFIAFSAALVAVAGANNNQLYPPNVTLSNSTTSMYQLSSDAEFAFILEEYLSLANEEGAATGEILRAAALIEPGNMESWYKEFKFLGDKIGAQAKEAESNSAWISARKAYFRSSSYYRAADFFLHGNQSDPRIYTLWDKQSQAFNKAVKLLPKPPTFVQLKATNFTVPAYFYPAAPELPPGKKATHGKTTAYHNCWHGLRR
;
A
#
# COMPACT_ATOMS: atom_id res chain seq x y z
N MET A 1 -23.03 -42.42 56.02
CA MET A 1 -23.28 -41.52 54.88
C MET A 1 -22.24 -41.83 53.82
N ILE A 2 -22.71 -42.44 52.73
CA ILE A 2 -21.93 -43.08 51.67
C ILE A 2 -21.66 -42.01 50.61
N PHE A 3 -20.40 -41.67 50.34
CA PHE A 3 -20.05 -40.86 49.16
C PHE A 3 -19.23 -41.68 48.17
N SER A 4 -19.88 -41.87 47.02
CA SER A 4 -19.57 -42.75 45.92
C SER A 4 -18.35 -42.28 45.12
N ARG A 5 -17.49 -43.22 44.73
CA ARG A 5 -16.43 -43.05 43.72
C ARG A 5 -17.08 -42.93 42.34
N GLN A 6 -16.97 -41.78 41.68
CA GLN A 6 -17.23 -41.68 40.25
C GLN A 6 -15.91 -41.70 39.48
N PHE A 7 -15.69 -42.82 38.79
CA PHE A 7 -14.72 -42.95 37.73
C PHE A 7 -15.23 -42.21 36.49
N ILE A 8 -14.49 -41.22 36.00
CA ILE A 8 -14.74 -40.63 34.69
C ILE A 8 -14.03 -41.50 33.65
N ALA A 9 -14.80 -42.25 32.88
CA ALA A 9 -14.31 -43.03 31.76
C ALA A 9 -13.90 -42.11 30.61
N PHE A 10 -12.62 -42.15 30.22
CA PHE A 10 -12.13 -41.61 28.96
C PHE A 10 -12.53 -42.55 27.83
N SER A 11 -13.55 -42.20 27.04
CA SER A 11 -13.87 -42.91 25.81
C SER A 11 -12.91 -42.50 24.70
N ALA A 12 -12.03 -43.42 24.32
CA ALA A 12 -11.21 -43.32 23.13
C ALA A 12 -12.08 -43.53 21.88
N ALA A 13 -12.34 -42.46 21.12
CA ALA A 13 -12.80 -42.57 19.75
C ALA A 13 -11.57 -42.62 18.82
N LEU A 14 -11.15 -43.84 18.49
CA LEU A 14 -10.14 -44.11 17.47
C LEU A 14 -10.75 -43.82 16.10
N VAL A 15 -10.49 -42.63 15.53
CA VAL A 15 -10.79 -42.35 14.13
C VAL A 15 -9.53 -42.61 13.32
N ALA A 16 -9.49 -43.76 12.65
CA ALA A 16 -8.50 -44.04 11.63
C ALA A 16 -8.85 -43.21 10.37
N VAL A 17 -8.09 -42.14 10.10
CA VAL A 17 -8.08 -41.52 8.77
C VAL A 17 -6.82 -41.98 8.05
N ALA A 18 -7.06 -42.75 6.99
CA ALA A 18 -6.08 -43.20 6.03
C ALA A 18 -5.32 -42.00 5.42
N GLY A 19 -4.02 -42.19 5.17
CA GLY A 19 -3.18 -41.18 4.54
C GLY A 19 -3.71 -40.77 3.17
N ALA A 20 -4.06 -39.49 3.04
CA ALA A 20 -4.25 -38.85 1.75
C ALA A 20 -2.97 -38.05 1.42
N ASN A 21 -2.19 -38.60 0.49
CA ASN A 21 -1.04 -37.95 -0.12
C ASN A 21 -1.55 -36.80 -1.02
N ASN A 22 -1.77 -35.62 -0.44
CA ASN A 22 -2.25 -34.45 -1.18
C ASN A 22 -1.09 -33.75 -1.91
N ASN A 23 -0.76 -34.25 -3.11
CA ASN A 23 0.00 -33.50 -4.12
C ASN A 23 -0.86 -32.35 -4.69
N GLN A 24 -1.22 -31.37 -3.87
CA GLN A 24 -1.69 -30.08 -4.37
C GLN A 24 -0.46 -29.23 -4.68
N LEU A 25 -0.18 -29.04 -5.98
CA LEU A 25 0.81 -28.06 -6.43
C LEU A 25 0.39 -26.69 -5.91
N TYR A 26 1.30 -26.03 -5.18
CA TYR A 26 1.12 -24.66 -4.73
C TYR A 26 1.51 -23.69 -5.85
N PRO A 27 0.76 -22.61 -6.09
CA PRO A 27 -0.49 -22.22 -5.42
C PRO A 27 -1.73 -23.01 -5.91
N PRO A 28 -2.80 -23.11 -5.09
CA PRO A 28 -3.99 -23.88 -5.41
C PRO A 28 -4.66 -23.35 -6.69
N ASN A 29 -5.28 -24.28 -7.44
CA ASN A 29 -6.01 -23.97 -8.65
C ASN A 29 -7.29 -23.17 -8.29
N VAL A 30 -7.22 -21.84 -8.40
CA VAL A 30 -8.37 -20.96 -8.19
C VAL A 30 -9.32 -21.17 -9.35
N THR A 31 -10.46 -21.83 -9.09
CA THR A 31 -11.52 -21.94 -10.09
C THR A 31 -12.26 -20.61 -10.13
N LEU A 32 -11.92 -19.76 -11.10
CA LEU A 32 -12.64 -18.52 -11.36
C LEU A 32 -14.02 -18.90 -11.92
N SER A 33 -15.09 -18.69 -11.14
CA SER A 33 -16.46 -18.77 -11.63
C SER A 33 -16.69 -17.74 -12.74
N ASN A 34 -17.58 -18.02 -13.71
CA ASN A 34 -18.08 -17.07 -14.73
C ASN A 34 -18.92 -15.93 -14.11
N SER A 35 -18.36 -15.24 -13.11
CA SER A 35 -18.87 -13.98 -12.61
C SER A 35 -18.43 -12.89 -13.57
N THR A 36 -19.35 -12.02 -13.98
CA THR A 36 -19.02 -10.77 -14.66
C THR A 36 -18.34 -9.76 -13.74
N THR A 37 -18.32 -10.03 -12.42
CA THR A 37 -17.64 -9.19 -11.44
C THR A 37 -16.16 -9.58 -11.37
N SER A 38 -15.30 -8.80 -12.01
CA SER A 38 -13.86 -9.03 -12.09
C SER A 38 -13.12 -8.85 -10.75
N MET A 39 -13.70 -8.14 -9.78
CA MET A 39 -13.08 -7.81 -8.50
C MET A 39 -14.13 -7.52 -7.41
N TYR A 40 -13.88 -7.96 -6.18
CA TYR A 40 -14.76 -7.68 -5.04
C TYR A 40 -14.77 -6.18 -4.74
N GLN A 41 -15.96 -5.55 -4.85
CA GLN A 41 -16.12 -4.11 -4.69
C GLN A 41 -16.04 -3.68 -3.23
N LEU A 42 -15.10 -2.78 -2.92
CA LEU A 42 -14.92 -2.22 -1.57
C LEU A 42 -15.92 -1.10 -1.22
N SER A 43 -16.70 -0.62 -2.19
CA SER A 43 -17.76 0.36 -2.01
C SER A 43 -18.93 0.05 -2.95
N SER A 44 -20.13 0.53 -2.62
CA SER A 44 -21.27 0.51 -3.55
C SER A 44 -21.19 1.60 -4.62
N ASP A 45 -20.30 2.57 -4.44
CA ASP A 45 -19.95 3.56 -5.47
C ASP A 45 -18.76 3.02 -6.29
N ALA A 46 -18.95 2.92 -7.61
CA ALA A 46 -17.98 2.27 -8.50
C ALA A 46 -16.66 3.04 -8.63
N GLU A 47 -16.68 4.38 -8.57
CA GLU A 47 -15.46 5.18 -8.62
C GLU A 47 -14.68 5.02 -7.31
N PHE A 48 -15.37 5.06 -6.17
CA PHE A 48 -14.73 4.87 -4.86
C PHE A 48 -14.19 3.45 -4.71
N ALA A 49 -14.93 2.44 -5.18
CA ALA A 49 -14.48 1.05 -5.17
C ALA A 49 -13.18 0.89 -5.97
N PHE A 50 -13.14 1.40 -7.21
CA PHE A 50 -11.95 1.33 -8.06
C PHE A 50 -10.73 1.99 -7.41
N ILE A 51 -10.88 3.18 -6.84
CA ILE A 51 -9.75 3.88 -6.22
C ILE A 51 -9.33 3.22 -4.90
N LEU A 52 -10.27 2.70 -4.10
CA LEU A 52 -9.93 1.91 -2.90
C LEU A 52 -9.11 0.67 -3.25
N GLU A 53 -9.47 -0.02 -4.34
CA GLU A 53 -8.76 -1.19 -4.85
C GLU A 53 -7.37 -0.81 -5.39
N GLU A 54 -7.23 0.34 -6.05
CA GLU A 54 -5.92 0.89 -6.45
C GLU A 54 -5.02 1.07 -5.22
N TYR A 55 -5.50 1.72 -4.16
CA TYR A 55 -4.72 1.89 -2.93
C TYR A 55 -4.49 0.59 -2.18
N LEU A 56 -5.40 -0.38 -2.24
CA LEU A 56 -5.20 -1.71 -1.68
C LEU A 56 -4.04 -2.44 -2.38
N SER A 57 -3.90 -2.27 -3.70
CA SER A 57 -2.81 -2.89 -4.48
C SER A 57 -1.42 -2.46 -4.01
N LEU A 58 -1.30 -1.24 -3.46
CA LEU A 58 -0.05 -0.70 -2.91
C LEU A 58 0.43 -1.43 -1.64
N ALA A 59 -0.42 -2.26 -1.02
CA ALA A 59 -0.04 -3.03 0.17
C ALA A 59 1.13 -4.00 -0.06
N ASN A 60 1.32 -4.43 -1.32
CA ASN A 60 2.42 -5.33 -1.70
C ASN A 60 3.80 -4.63 -1.66
N GLU A 61 3.84 -3.29 -1.77
CA GLU A 61 5.07 -2.51 -2.01
C GLU A 61 5.26 -1.39 -0.96
N GLU A 62 4.84 -1.63 0.29
CA GLU A 62 4.94 -0.69 1.43
C GLU A 62 4.11 0.62 1.29
N GLY A 63 3.33 0.77 0.21
CA GLY A 63 2.55 1.98 -0.07
C GLY A 63 1.21 2.05 0.66
N ALA A 64 0.73 0.95 1.24
CA ALA A 64 -0.46 0.88 2.08
C ALA A 64 -0.37 -0.30 3.07
N ALA A 65 -1.28 -0.38 4.03
CA ALA A 65 -1.58 -1.62 4.75
C ALA A 65 -3.01 -2.05 4.47
N THR A 66 -3.22 -3.35 4.23
CA THR A 66 -4.54 -3.92 3.92
C THR A 66 -5.59 -3.53 4.95
N GLY A 67 -5.29 -3.67 6.24
CA GLY A 67 -6.23 -3.29 7.31
C GLY A 67 -6.56 -1.80 7.36
N GLU A 68 -5.62 -0.93 6.98
CA GLU A 68 -5.84 0.52 6.93
C GLU A 68 -6.83 0.87 5.80
N ILE A 69 -6.69 0.25 4.62
CA ILE A 69 -7.61 0.45 3.48
C ILE A 69 -8.98 -0.18 3.72
N LEU A 70 -9.05 -1.40 4.25
CA LEU A 70 -10.34 -2.04 4.55
C LEU A 70 -11.12 -1.26 5.63
N ARG A 71 -10.40 -0.67 6.59
CA ARG A 71 -11.01 0.23 7.58
C ARG A 71 -11.49 1.54 6.96
N ALA A 72 -10.74 2.12 6.02
CA ALA A 72 -11.20 3.29 5.27
C ALA A 72 -12.46 2.97 4.45
N ALA A 73 -12.47 1.85 3.73
CA ALA A 73 -13.62 1.39 2.95
C ALA A 73 -14.89 1.25 3.80
N ALA A 74 -14.76 0.77 5.04
CA ALA A 74 -15.88 0.63 5.96
C ALA A 74 -16.43 1.96 6.51
N LEU A 75 -15.66 3.05 6.44
CA LEU A 75 -16.02 4.36 7.02
C LEU A 75 -16.37 5.42 5.98
N ILE A 76 -15.90 5.27 4.74
CA ILE A 76 -16.19 6.18 3.65
C ILE A 76 -17.63 5.97 3.19
N GLU A 77 -18.40 7.06 3.18
CA GLU A 77 -19.76 7.06 2.69
C GLU A 77 -19.74 7.07 1.15
N PRO A 78 -20.40 6.11 0.47
CA PRO A 78 -20.46 6.06 -0.98
C PRO A 78 -20.98 7.36 -1.59
N GLY A 79 -20.27 7.90 -2.59
CA GLY A 79 -20.61 9.15 -3.27
C GLY A 79 -20.30 10.44 -2.47
N ASN A 80 -19.79 10.34 -1.23
CA ASN A 80 -19.45 11.50 -0.42
C ASN A 80 -17.94 11.78 -0.46
N MET A 81 -17.52 12.69 -1.34
CA MET A 81 -16.12 13.10 -1.51
C MET A 81 -15.50 13.71 -0.24
N GLU A 82 -16.29 14.34 0.61
CA GLU A 82 -15.77 14.90 1.88
C GLU A 82 -15.50 13.80 2.91
N SER A 83 -16.29 12.71 2.93
CA SER A 83 -16.00 11.54 3.77
C SER A 83 -14.69 10.87 3.34
N TRP A 84 -14.46 10.76 2.03
CA TRP A 84 -13.20 10.27 1.45
C TRP A 84 -12.01 11.12 1.88
N TYR A 85 -12.08 12.44 1.66
CA TYR A 85 -11.04 13.37 2.06
C TYR A 85 -10.71 13.23 3.56
N LYS A 86 -11.73 13.27 4.43
CA LYS A 86 -11.55 13.21 5.89
C LYS A 86 -10.88 11.91 6.32
N GLU A 87 -11.31 10.77 5.79
CA GLU A 87 -10.79 9.47 6.19
C GLU A 87 -9.33 9.27 5.77
N PHE A 88 -9.00 9.57 4.52
CA PHE A 88 -7.62 9.45 4.05
C PHE A 88 -6.69 10.51 4.66
N LYS A 89 -7.20 11.72 4.91
CA LYS A 89 -6.46 12.75 5.63
C LYS A 89 -6.17 12.33 7.08
N PHE A 90 -7.14 11.70 7.74
CA PHE A 90 -6.95 11.11 9.07
C PHE A 90 -5.87 10.02 9.06
N LEU A 91 -5.92 9.08 8.11
CA LEU A 91 -4.90 8.05 7.94
C LEU A 91 -3.52 8.66 7.70
N GLY A 92 -3.41 9.62 6.77
CA GLY A 92 -2.16 10.32 6.46
C GLY A 92 -1.54 10.98 7.69
N ASP A 93 -2.34 11.70 8.49
CA ASP A 93 -1.90 12.37 9.71
C ASP A 93 -1.49 11.37 10.81
N LYS A 94 -2.30 10.32 11.05
CA LYS A 94 -2.03 9.32 12.10
C LYS A 94 -0.79 8.48 11.80
N ILE A 95 -0.68 7.94 10.59
CA ILE A 95 0.48 7.15 10.20
C ILE A 95 1.72 8.05 10.07
N GLY A 96 1.56 9.30 9.65
CA GLY A 96 2.65 10.28 9.65
C GLY A 96 3.19 10.58 11.06
N ALA A 97 2.32 10.60 12.08
CA ALA A 97 2.74 10.74 13.47
C ALA A 97 3.51 9.48 13.95
N GLN A 98 3.02 8.28 13.63
CA GLN A 98 3.73 7.03 13.93
C GLN A 98 5.11 6.96 13.25
N ALA A 99 5.21 7.47 12.03
CA ALA A 99 6.49 7.54 11.31
C ALA A 99 7.51 8.43 12.04
N LYS A 100 7.07 9.59 12.55
CA LYS A 100 7.91 10.51 13.33
C LYS A 100 8.34 9.89 14.67
N GLU A 101 7.44 9.21 15.35
CA GLU A 101 7.74 8.50 16.60
C GLU A 101 8.78 7.39 16.37
N ALA A 102 8.57 6.56 15.35
CA ALA A 102 9.52 5.53 14.95
C ALA A 102 10.89 6.12 14.58
N GLU A 103 10.91 7.25 13.85
CA GLU A 103 12.13 8.00 13.52
C GLU A 103 12.86 8.47 14.79
N SER A 104 12.15 9.05 15.77
CA SER A 104 12.75 9.48 17.04
C SER A 104 13.33 8.34 17.86
N ASN A 105 12.74 7.14 17.75
CA ASN A 105 13.20 5.94 18.42
C ASN A 105 14.26 5.16 17.61
N SER A 106 14.80 5.74 16.52
CA SER A 106 15.76 5.09 15.62
C SER A 106 15.25 3.77 15.00
N ALA A 107 13.93 3.57 14.93
CA ALA A 107 13.29 2.43 14.30
C ALA A 107 13.13 2.66 12.79
N TRP A 108 14.26 2.70 12.06
CA TRP A 108 14.33 3.19 10.67
C TRP A 108 13.43 2.45 9.69
N ILE A 109 13.30 1.12 9.81
CA ILE A 109 12.44 0.31 8.93
C ILE A 109 10.96 0.67 9.15
N SER A 110 10.55 0.78 10.42
CA SER A 110 9.17 1.16 10.77
C SER A 110 8.87 2.58 10.33
N ALA A 111 9.80 3.52 10.54
CA ALA A 111 9.69 4.90 10.10
C ALA A 111 9.53 4.98 8.58
N ARG A 112 10.37 4.28 7.81
CA ARG A 112 10.28 4.22 6.33
C ARG A 112 8.91 3.76 5.86
N LYS A 113 8.46 2.60 6.35
CA LYS A 113 7.17 2.01 5.96
C LYS A 113 6.02 2.98 6.27
N ALA A 114 6.01 3.55 7.47
CA ALA A 114 4.97 4.51 7.86
C ALA A 114 5.03 5.80 7.01
N TYR A 115 6.21 6.31 6.67
CA TYR A 115 6.33 7.47 5.78
C TYR A 115 5.82 7.20 4.36
N PHE A 116 6.08 6.02 3.77
CA PHE A 116 5.51 5.66 2.47
C PHE A 116 3.98 5.57 2.52
N ARG A 117 3.42 4.87 3.50
CA ARG A 117 1.95 4.80 3.68
C ARG A 117 1.32 6.18 3.89
N SER A 118 1.90 7.01 4.76
CA SER A 118 1.45 8.38 5.01
C SER A 118 1.44 9.21 3.72
N SER A 119 2.47 9.10 2.89
CA SER A 119 2.53 9.76 1.58
C SER A 119 1.37 9.32 0.67
N SER A 120 1.12 8.02 0.55
CA SER A 120 0.01 7.48 -0.24
C SER A 120 -1.34 7.97 0.26
N TYR A 121 -1.54 8.08 1.57
CA TYR A 121 -2.83 8.53 2.12
C TYR A 121 -3.08 10.02 1.94
N TYR A 122 -2.04 10.86 1.92
CA TYR A 122 -2.21 12.24 1.50
C TYR A 122 -2.55 12.36 0.01
N ARG A 123 -1.94 11.52 -0.85
CA ARG A 123 -2.32 11.42 -2.27
C ARG A 123 -3.75 10.94 -2.45
N ALA A 124 -4.20 10.00 -1.63
CA ALA A 124 -5.58 9.51 -1.64
C ALA A 124 -6.55 10.62 -1.25
N ALA A 125 -6.26 11.36 -0.17
CA ALA A 125 -7.11 12.47 0.29
C ALA A 125 -7.26 13.58 -0.75
N ASP A 126 -6.23 13.79 -1.58
CA ASP A 126 -6.18 14.78 -2.66
C ASP A 126 -7.08 14.40 -3.85
N PHE A 127 -7.24 13.09 -4.11
CA PHE A 127 -7.76 12.57 -5.37
C PHE A 127 -9.07 13.22 -5.86
N PHE A 128 -10.13 13.26 -5.03
CA PHE A 128 -11.43 13.81 -5.43
C PHE A 128 -11.54 15.34 -5.27
N LEU A 129 -10.53 16.01 -4.71
CA LEU A 129 -10.53 17.48 -4.60
C LEU A 129 -10.31 18.16 -5.95
N HIS A 130 -9.71 17.46 -6.92
CA HIS A 130 -9.44 17.97 -8.27
C HIS A 130 -10.70 18.33 -9.07
N GLY A 131 -11.90 17.96 -8.60
CA GLY A 131 -13.17 18.50 -9.11
C GLY A 131 -13.27 20.02 -8.95
N ASN A 132 -12.55 20.60 -7.99
CA ASN A 132 -12.33 22.03 -7.85
C ASN A 132 -10.83 22.32 -7.75
N GLN A 133 -10.20 22.66 -8.88
CA GLN A 133 -8.76 22.96 -8.95
C GLN A 133 -8.31 24.14 -8.07
N SER A 134 -9.24 25.00 -7.64
CA SER A 134 -8.93 26.13 -6.74
C SER A 134 -8.99 25.75 -5.26
N ASP A 135 -9.26 24.48 -4.93
CA ASP A 135 -9.30 24.03 -3.54
C ASP A 135 -7.91 24.13 -2.90
N PRO A 136 -7.73 24.97 -1.86
CA PRO A 136 -6.42 25.21 -1.24
C PRO A 136 -5.88 23.95 -0.51
N ARG A 137 -6.73 22.97 -0.22
CA ARG A 137 -6.33 21.71 0.42
C ARG A 137 -5.40 20.90 -0.48
N ILE A 138 -5.52 21.02 -1.80
CA ILE A 138 -4.69 20.29 -2.78
C ILE A 138 -3.21 20.56 -2.52
N TYR A 139 -2.80 21.83 -2.45
CA TYR A 139 -1.41 22.20 -2.19
C TYR A 139 -0.93 21.77 -0.81
N THR A 140 -1.78 21.86 0.20
CA THR A 140 -1.44 21.43 1.57
C THR A 140 -1.17 19.93 1.62
N LEU A 141 -2.00 19.12 0.96
CA LEU A 141 -1.84 17.68 0.87
C LEU A 141 -0.61 17.33 0.03
N TRP A 142 -0.40 18.06 -1.07
CA TRP A 142 0.76 17.90 -1.92
C TRP A 142 2.09 18.06 -1.16
N ASP A 143 2.19 19.10 -0.34
CA ASP A 143 3.37 19.36 0.47
C ASP A 143 3.58 18.25 1.49
N LYS A 144 2.50 17.78 2.12
CA LYS A 144 2.54 16.68 3.09
C LYS A 144 2.96 15.36 2.45
N GLN A 145 2.39 14.97 1.30
CA GLN A 145 2.82 13.76 0.59
C GLN A 145 4.29 13.88 0.20
N SER A 146 4.71 15.04 -0.33
CA SER A 146 6.08 15.23 -0.81
C SER A 146 7.07 15.13 0.33
N GLN A 147 6.78 15.76 1.47
CA GLN A 147 7.62 15.66 2.67
C GLN A 147 7.72 14.22 3.19
N ALA A 148 6.60 13.50 3.28
CA ALA A 148 6.57 12.11 3.74
C ALA A 148 7.35 11.20 2.78
N PHE A 149 7.11 11.31 1.47
CA PHE A 149 7.84 10.55 0.44
C PHE A 149 9.34 10.84 0.51
N ASN A 150 9.74 12.11 0.57
CA ASN A 150 11.14 12.52 0.62
C ASN A 150 11.85 11.98 1.87
N LYS A 151 11.15 11.82 3.00
CA LYS A 151 11.70 11.15 4.17
C LYS A 151 11.82 9.64 3.96
N ALA A 152 10.78 9.00 3.44
CA ALA A 152 10.77 7.56 3.19
C ALA A 152 11.92 7.12 2.27
N VAL A 153 12.12 7.82 1.15
CA VAL A 153 13.16 7.45 0.16
C VAL A 153 14.58 7.55 0.72
N LYS A 154 14.83 8.46 1.66
CA LYS A 154 16.14 8.59 2.33
C LYS A 154 16.44 7.42 3.26
N LEU A 155 15.41 6.71 3.72
CA LEU A 155 15.51 5.54 4.59
C LEU A 155 15.57 4.21 3.81
N LEU A 156 15.59 4.25 2.47
CA LEU A 156 15.77 3.05 1.65
C LEU A 156 17.19 2.47 1.82
N PRO A 157 17.38 1.14 1.66
CA PRO A 157 18.71 0.54 1.71
C PRO A 157 19.64 1.08 0.63
N LYS A 158 19.07 1.40 -0.54
CA LYS A 158 19.74 2.08 -1.66
C LYS A 158 18.94 3.35 -1.99
N PRO A 159 19.18 4.48 -1.33
CA PRO A 159 18.47 5.73 -1.60
C PRO A 159 18.68 6.18 -3.05
N PRO A 160 17.64 6.72 -3.72
CA PRO A 160 17.81 7.34 -5.02
C PRO A 160 18.61 8.64 -4.92
N THR A 161 19.23 9.04 -6.03
CA THR A 161 19.80 10.38 -6.17
C THR A 161 18.70 11.35 -6.57
N PHE A 162 18.47 12.39 -5.76
CA PHE A 162 17.57 13.46 -6.14
C PHE A 162 18.22 14.35 -7.21
N VAL A 163 17.55 14.57 -8.33
CA VAL A 163 18.01 15.40 -9.43
C VAL A 163 16.96 16.42 -9.80
N GLN A 164 17.40 17.60 -10.25
CA GLN A 164 16.52 18.63 -10.81
C GLN A 164 16.80 18.76 -12.30
N LEU A 165 15.86 18.33 -13.11
CA LEU A 165 15.94 18.43 -14.56
C LEU A 165 15.58 19.86 -14.97
N LYS A 166 16.49 20.56 -15.64
CA LYS A 166 16.26 21.92 -16.13
C LYS A 166 15.57 21.86 -17.49
N ALA A 167 14.33 22.33 -17.56
CA ALA A 167 13.64 22.65 -18.81
C ALA A 167 13.77 24.15 -19.11
N THR A 168 13.27 24.60 -20.27
CA THR A 168 13.40 25.99 -20.73
C THR A 168 12.88 27.02 -19.72
N ASN A 169 11.74 26.74 -19.08
CA ASN A 169 11.05 27.69 -18.19
C ASN A 169 10.76 27.15 -16.78
N PHE A 170 11.15 25.91 -16.49
CA PHE A 170 10.84 25.27 -15.20
C PHE A 170 11.84 24.17 -14.87
N THR A 171 11.87 23.76 -13.61
CA THR A 171 12.66 22.64 -13.13
C THR A 171 11.75 21.50 -12.71
N VAL A 172 12.09 20.27 -13.11
CA VAL A 172 11.36 19.06 -12.73
C VAL A 172 12.17 18.31 -11.67
N PRO A 173 11.64 18.15 -10.44
CA PRO A 173 12.26 17.28 -9.45
C PRO A 173 12.09 15.81 -9.88
N ALA A 174 13.15 15.02 -9.80
CA ALA A 174 13.12 13.61 -10.13
C ALA A 174 14.03 12.78 -9.21
N TYR A 175 13.67 11.50 -9.08
CA TYR A 175 14.46 10.50 -8.36
C TYR A 175 15.15 9.58 -9.35
N PHE A 176 16.49 9.56 -9.32
CA PHE A 176 17.30 8.69 -10.16
C PHE A 176 17.72 7.43 -9.38
N TYR A 177 17.28 6.27 -9.88
CA TYR A 177 17.72 4.97 -9.41
C TYR A 177 18.75 4.39 -10.39
N PRO A 178 20.05 4.30 -10.01
CA PRO A 178 21.04 3.70 -10.88
C PRO A 178 20.84 2.18 -10.97
N ALA A 179 21.09 1.64 -12.15
CA ALA A 179 21.10 0.19 -12.40
C ALA A 179 22.06 -0.52 -11.45
N ALA A 180 21.83 -1.82 -11.23
CA ALA A 180 22.83 -2.65 -10.57
C ALA A 180 24.11 -2.68 -11.43
N PRO A 181 25.31 -2.62 -10.83
CA PRO A 181 26.57 -2.67 -11.59
C PRO A 181 26.70 -3.92 -12.44
N GLU A 182 26.09 -5.03 -11.99
CA GLU A 182 26.13 -6.33 -12.64
C GLU A 182 24.74 -6.97 -12.63
N LEU A 183 24.35 -7.57 -13.76
CA LEU A 183 23.18 -8.43 -13.84
C LEU A 183 23.57 -9.84 -13.35
N PRO A 184 22.65 -10.60 -12.74
CA PRO A 184 22.89 -11.99 -12.39
C PRO A 184 23.40 -12.79 -13.61
N PRO A 185 24.28 -13.79 -13.42
CA PRO A 185 24.82 -14.59 -14.52
C PRO A 185 23.70 -15.11 -15.45
N GLY A 186 23.83 -14.87 -16.75
CA GLY A 186 22.85 -15.30 -17.77
C GLY A 186 21.71 -14.31 -18.06
N LYS A 187 21.63 -13.17 -17.36
CA LYS A 187 20.68 -12.10 -17.69
C LYS A 187 21.40 -11.02 -18.49
N LYS A 188 20.99 -10.80 -19.75
CA LYS A 188 21.41 -9.62 -20.54
C LYS A 188 20.40 -8.49 -20.33
N ALA A 189 20.87 -7.24 -20.24
CA ALA A 189 20.00 -6.08 -20.38
C ALA A 189 19.48 -6.07 -21.82
N THR A 190 18.32 -6.68 -22.05
CA THR A 190 17.64 -6.66 -23.35
C THR A 190 16.96 -5.30 -23.52
N HIS A 191 17.73 -4.23 -23.56
CA HIS A 191 17.54 -3.05 -24.41
C HIS A 191 18.58 -1.98 -24.06
N GLY A 192 19.37 -1.61 -25.07
CA GLY A 192 20.21 -0.43 -25.03
C GLY A 192 19.34 0.82 -24.97
N LYS A 193 19.43 1.49 -23.81
CA LYS A 193 19.19 2.91 -23.47
C LYS A 193 18.71 2.89 -22.03
N THR A 194 19.59 3.32 -21.12
CA THR A 194 19.34 3.78 -19.75
C THR A 194 17.87 3.68 -19.32
N THR A 195 17.42 2.48 -18.97
CA THR A 195 16.06 2.26 -18.48
C THR A 195 16.02 2.75 -17.05
N ALA A 196 15.62 4.00 -16.88
CA ALA A 196 15.07 4.47 -15.63
C ALA A 196 13.90 3.54 -15.29
N TYR A 197 13.96 2.88 -14.14
CA TYR A 197 12.77 2.29 -13.55
C TYR A 197 11.78 3.43 -13.32
N HIS A 198 10.81 3.56 -14.23
CA HIS A 198 9.70 4.49 -14.09
C HIS A 198 8.71 3.90 -13.07
N ASN A 199 9.05 4.01 -11.79
CA ASN A 199 8.00 4.16 -10.78
C ASN A 199 7.63 5.64 -10.81
N CYS A 200 6.90 6.02 -11.86
CA CYS A 200 6.45 7.37 -12.07
C CYS A 200 5.32 7.64 -11.07
N TRP A 201 5.69 8.11 -9.87
CA TRP A 201 4.78 8.94 -9.09
C TRP A 201 4.51 10.18 -9.94
N HIS A 202 3.41 10.16 -10.69
CA HIS A 202 3.00 11.28 -11.52
C HIS A 202 2.64 12.44 -10.61
N GLY A 203 3.63 13.32 -10.43
CA GLY A 203 3.48 14.65 -9.91
C GLY A 203 3.79 15.67 -11.00
N LEU A 204 2.92 15.78 -11.99
CA LEU A 204 3.03 16.80 -13.03
C LEU A 204 2.22 18.02 -12.60
N ARG A 205 2.95 19.06 -12.21
CA ARG A 205 2.46 20.43 -12.11
C ARG A 205 2.06 20.88 -13.53
N ARG A 206 0.79 21.21 -13.76
CA ARG A 206 0.38 22.18 -14.78
C ARG A 206 -0.05 23.45 -14.07
#